data_AF-A0ABD6X4U6-F1
#
_entry.id   AF-A0ABD6X4U6-F1
#
_cell.length_a   1.000
_cell.length_b   1.000
_cell.length_c   1.000
_cell.angle_alpha   90.00
_cell.angle_beta   90.00
_cell.angle_gamma   90.00
#
_symmetry.space_group_name_H-M   'P 1'
#
loop_
_entity.id
_entity.type
_entity.pdbx_description
1 polymer ?
#
loop_
_entity_poly.entity_id
_entity_poly.type
_entity_poly.pdbx_seq_one_letter_code
_entity_poly.pdbx_strand_id
1 'polypeptide(L)'
;MLNCGVQDMNKFMTLSCLLSLMVVSMANAEKREELTIGANFYKSTNYIGTAYYYPESNNIINLEYSDLNDKFRSVDVGLASKVLAWRHSTDDQYGQYFKIYEEDAPNLWEMDGLTKLKIIPKQSEEVLIRLIDKSGSNKKFCLYANVFSPDAQASNVVACTDDLGYQVVGYIVNSGDKIVSSLQVRNAQIGDPDYGTFINSGNVFYVNQNRDINIATDHDSLVNFPQNMDYEVIGNNRIDFHLTSSEPSFPE
;
A
#
# COMPACT_ATOMS: atom_id res chain seq x y z
N MET A 1 42.59 -65.76 10.86
CA MET A 1 42.19 -65.18 9.55
C MET A 1 41.25 -64.03 9.83
N LEU A 2 41.54 -62.88 9.21
CA LEU A 2 40.70 -61.69 9.20
C LEU A 2 39.29 -62.02 8.67
N ASN A 3 38.26 -61.35 9.18
CA ASN A 3 37.57 -60.36 8.34
C ASN A 3 36.71 -59.39 9.17
N CYS A 4 36.90 -58.10 8.88
CA CYS A 4 36.08 -56.99 9.34
C CYS A 4 34.70 -57.02 8.67
N GLY A 5 33.69 -56.53 9.38
CA GLY A 5 32.40 -56.10 8.82
C GLY A 5 31.87 -54.92 9.61
N VAL A 6 32.30 -53.72 9.20
CA VAL A 6 31.79 -52.41 9.65
C VAL A 6 30.61 -52.05 8.75
N GLN A 7 29.43 -51.80 9.33
CA GLN A 7 28.24 -51.06 8.83
C GLN A 7 27.09 -51.42 9.79
N ASP A 8 26.35 -50.55 10.48
CA ASP A 8 25.98 -49.16 10.28
C ASP A 8 25.75 -48.52 11.66
N MET A 9 26.58 -47.56 12.07
CA MET A 9 26.37 -46.77 13.30
C MET A 9 26.06 -45.29 13.03
N ASN A 10 25.69 -44.95 11.78
CA ASN A 10 25.48 -43.56 11.34
C ASN A 10 24.02 -43.18 11.06
N LYS A 11 23.03 -44.05 11.32
CA LYS A 11 21.60 -43.73 11.11
C LYS A 11 20.82 -43.35 12.37
N PHE A 12 21.37 -43.57 13.56
CA PHE A 12 20.69 -43.24 14.82
C PHE A 12 21.10 -41.89 15.43
N MET A 13 22.22 -41.31 15.02
CA MET A 13 22.68 -40.00 15.54
C MET A 13 22.06 -38.80 14.83
N THR A 14 21.53 -38.98 13.62
CA THR A 14 20.94 -37.88 12.83
C THR A 14 19.50 -37.58 13.24
N LEU A 15 18.74 -38.56 13.74
CA LEU A 15 17.34 -38.36 14.12
C LEU A 15 17.20 -37.67 15.49
N SER A 16 18.14 -37.91 16.42
CA SER A 16 18.13 -37.26 17.74
C SER A 16 18.48 -35.77 17.65
N CYS A 17 19.42 -35.38 16.79
CA CYS A 17 19.75 -33.96 16.58
C CYS A 17 18.65 -33.20 15.85
N LEU A 18 17.95 -33.83 14.89
CA LEU A 18 16.83 -33.21 14.18
C LEU A 18 15.59 -33.01 15.08
N LEU A 19 15.31 -33.95 15.99
CA LEU A 19 14.26 -33.76 16.99
C LEU A 19 14.63 -32.69 18.01
N SER A 20 15.89 -32.64 18.47
CA SER A 20 16.34 -31.57 19.37
C SER A 20 16.36 -30.19 18.69
N LEU A 21 16.64 -30.10 17.38
CA LEU A 21 16.58 -28.83 16.64
C LEU A 21 15.13 -28.37 16.39
N MET A 22 14.19 -29.29 16.11
CA MET A 22 12.77 -28.95 15.97
C MET A 22 12.12 -28.59 17.31
N VAL A 23 12.51 -29.25 18.41
CA VAL A 23 12.01 -28.91 19.75
C VAL A 23 12.59 -27.56 20.22
N VAL A 24 13.85 -27.25 19.89
CA VAL A 24 14.46 -25.95 20.20
C VAL A 24 13.91 -24.83 19.31
N SER A 25 13.51 -25.10 18.06
CA SER A 25 12.86 -24.09 17.21
C SER A 25 11.41 -23.80 17.61
N MET A 26 10.75 -24.71 18.33
CA MET A 26 9.37 -24.50 18.85
C MET A 26 9.34 -23.96 20.29
N ALA A 27 10.43 -24.10 21.06
CA ALA A 27 10.49 -23.69 22.46
C ALA A 27 10.80 -22.19 22.68
N ASN A 28 11.15 -21.44 21.63
CA ASN A 28 11.49 -20.02 21.72
C ASN A 28 10.48 -19.08 21.05
N ALA A 29 9.31 -19.58 20.65
CA ALA A 29 8.16 -18.71 20.46
C ALA A 29 7.67 -18.30 21.86
N GLU A 30 8.34 -17.33 22.47
CA GLU A 30 7.74 -16.58 23.57
C GLU A 30 6.33 -16.19 23.12
N LYS A 31 5.33 -16.59 23.91
CA LYS A 31 3.93 -16.29 23.63
C LYS A 31 3.80 -14.76 23.61
N ARG A 32 3.81 -14.16 22.41
CA ARG A 32 3.57 -12.73 22.23
C ARG A 32 2.18 -12.40 22.77
N GLU A 33 2.10 -11.31 23.54
CA GLU A 33 0.80 -10.76 23.91
C GLU A 33 0.10 -10.31 22.64
N GLU A 34 -1.17 -10.70 22.50
CA GLU A 34 -1.96 -10.43 21.32
C GLU A 34 -2.26 -8.92 21.23
N LEU A 35 -1.76 -8.28 20.17
CA LEU A 35 -2.02 -6.87 19.93
C LEU A 35 -3.47 -6.69 19.46
N THR A 36 -4.25 -5.87 20.15
CA THR A 36 -5.65 -5.64 19.76
C THR A 36 -5.80 -4.50 18.74
N ILE A 37 -5.09 -3.39 18.94
CA ILE A 37 -5.15 -2.17 18.10
C ILE A 37 -3.72 -1.68 17.87
N GLY A 38 -3.46 -1.11 16.70
CA GLY A 38 -2.17 -0.56 16.32
C GLY A 38 -1.32 -1.58 15.56
N ALA A 39 -0.02 -1.29 15.46
CA ALA A 39 0.96 -2.23 14.93
C ALA A 39 2.29 -2.07 15.65
N ASN A 40 2.98 -3.19 15.88
CA ASN A 40 4.36 -3.20 16.37
C ASN A 40 5.30 -3.56 15.23
N PHE A 41 6.24 -2.67 14.92
CA PHE A 41 7.29 -2.95 13.94
C PHE A 41 8.59 -3.34 14.62
N TYR A 42 9.37 -4.21 13.95
CA TYR A 42 10.62 -4.73 14.47
C TYR A 42 11.72 -4.59 13.43
N LYS A 43 12.94 -4.31 13.89
CA LYS A 43 14.13 -4.18 13.02
C LYS A 43 14.68 -5.53 12.54
N SER A 44 14.21 -6.62 13.11
CA SER A 44 14.55 -8.00 12.72
C SER A 44 13.33 -8.71 12.15
N THR A 45 13.56 -9.81 11.44
CA THR A 45 12.49 -10.74 11.04
C THR A 45 11.92 -11.48 12.24
N ASN A 46 10.74 -12.09 12.07
CA ASN A 46 10.05 -12.90 13.08
C ASN A 46 9.81 -12.17 14.41
N TYR A 47 9.57 -10.86 14.35
CA TYR A 47 9.18 -10.04 15.51
C TYR A 47 10.24 -9.99 16.63
N ILE A 48 11.52 -10.17 16.28
CA ILE A 48 12.61 -10.23 17.24
C ILE A 48 13.11 -8.81 17.58
N GLY A 49 13.29 -8.55 18.88
CA GLY A 49 13.91 -7.34 19.42
C GLY A 49 12.91 -6.32 19.91
N THR A 50 13.33 -5.05 19.97
CA THR A 50 12.49 -3.95 20.43
C THR A 50 11.29 -3.75 19.50
N ALA A 51 10.08 -3.76 20.07
CA ALA A 51 8.86 -3.37 19.40
C ALA A 51 8.76 -1.85 19.30
N TYR A 52 8.45 -1.36 18.11
CA TYR A 52 8.12 0.05 17.84
C TYR A 52 6.61 0.15 17.58
N TYR A 53 5.87 0.57 18.60
CA TYR A 53 4.42 0.67 18.54
C TYR A 53 3.96 1.92 17.78
N TYR A 54 3.01 1.72 16.85
CA TYR A 54 2.30 2.77 16.15
C TYR A 54 0.78 2.58 16.32
N PRO A 55 0.07 3.56 16.90
CA PRO A 55 -1.38 3.48 17.04
C PRO A 55 -2.08 3.74 15.69
N GLU A 56 -3.35 3.38 15.61
CA GLU A 56 -4.24 3.94 14.60
C GLU A 56 -4.21 5.46 14.64
N SER A 57 -4.11 6.10 13.47
CA SER A 57 -4.11 7.56 13.40
C SER A 57 -4.57 8.08 12.04
N ASN A 58 -5.08 9.30 12.00
CA ASN A 58 -5.41 9.96 10.75
C ASN A 58 -4.17 10.47 10.00
N ASN A 59 -2.97 10.42 10.59
CA ASN A 59 -1.74 10.93 9.97
C ASN A 59 -0.95 9.81 9.28
N ILE A 60 -0.30 10.16 8.16
CA ILE A 60 0.77 9.33 7.61
C ILE A 60 2.05 9.60 8.41
N ILE A 61 2.71 8.53 8.84
CA ILE A 61 4.00 8.59 9.52
C ILE A 61 5.08 8.45 8.47
N ASN A 62 5.87 9.52 8.28
CA ASN A 62 7.03 9.53 7.40
C ASN A 62 8.29 9.20 8.22
N LEU A 63 9.00 8.14 7.81
CA LEU A 63 10.23 7.66 8.44
C LEU A 63 11.50 8.24 7.81
N GLU A 64 11.42 8.95 6.68
CA GLU A 64 12.58 9.44 5.89
C GLU A 64 13.64 10.15 6.74
N TYR A 65 13.20 11.01 7.68
CA TYR A 65 14.08 11.78 8.55
C TYR A 65 14.32 11.14 9.92
N SER A 66 13.98 9.86 10.06
CA SER A 66 14.15 9.09 11.30
C SER A 66 15.25 8.03 11.15
N ASP A 67 15.85 7.65 12.27
CA ASP A 67 16.78 6.50 12.33
C ASP A 67 16.08 5.14 12.08
N LEU A 68 14.76 5.15 11.86
CA LEU A 68 13.95 3.98 11.55
C LEU A 68 13.72 3.81 10.04
N ASN A 69 14.15 4.77 9.22
CA ASN A 69 14.05 4.68 7.77
C ASN A 69 14.69 3.39 7.26
N ASP A 70 13.93 2.61 6.49
CA ASP A 70 14.36 1.33 5.92
C ASP A 70 14.86 0.30 6.93
N LYS A 71 14.54 0.44 8.23
CA LYS A 71 15.04 -0.47 9.28
C LYS A 71 14.09 -1.60 9.62
N PHE A 72 12.79 -1.45 9.35
CA PHE A 72 11.82 -2.47 9.73
C PHE A 72 11.88 -3.70 8.82
N ARG A 73 11.73 -4.88 9.42
CA ARG A 73 11.85 -6.18 8.76
C ARG A 73 10.71 -7.14 9.11
N SER A 74 9.90 -6.85 10.12
CA SER A 74 8.65 -7.55 10.41
C SER A 74 7.67 -6.61 11.09
N VAL A 75 6.38 -6.96 11.03
CA VAL A 75 5.29 -6.21 11.68
C VAL A 75 4.26 -7.17 12.28
N ASP A 76 3.91 -6.90 13.53
CA ASP A 76 2.79 -7.50 14.26
C ASP A 76 1.61 -6.53 14.19
N VAL A 77 0.48 -6.99 13.67
CA VAL A 77 -0.67 -6.14 13.33
C VAL A 77 -1.80 -6.44 14.29
N GLY A 78 -2.33 -5.39 14.92
CA GLY A 78 -3.43 -5.54 15.87
C GLY A 78 -4.67 -6.14 15.22
N LEU A 79 -5.39 -6.99 15.96
CA LEU A 79 -6.58 -7.70 15.45
C LEU A 79 -7.63 -6.81 14.80
N ALA A 80 -7.79 -5.58 15.31
CA ALA A 80 -8.76 -4.60 14.85
C ALA A 80 -8.16 -3.54 13.91
N SER A 81 -6.89 -3.69 13.52
CA SER A 81 -6.16 -2.73 12.69
C SER A 81 -5.65 -3.35 11.39
N LYS A 82 -5.23 -2.50 10.47
CA LYS A 82 -4.40 -2.86 9.32
C LYS A 82 -3.38 -1.76 9.02
N VAL A 83 -2.31 -2.14 8.35
CA VAL A 83 -1.17 -1.28 8.02
C VAL A 83 -1.17 -0.96 6.54
N LEU A 84 -1.18 0.33 6.21
CA LEU A 84 -0.82 0.85 4.89
C LEU A 84 0.68 1.15 4.89
N ALA A 85 1.43 0.58 3.96
CA ALA A 85 2.89 0.67 3.91
C ALA A 85 3.38 1.08 2.52
N TRP A 86 4.28 2.07 2.47
CA TRP A 86 4.88 2.56 1.23
C TRP A 86 6.39 2.45 1.24
N ARG A 87 6.95 2.07 0.09
CA ARG A 87 8.39 1.98 -0.10
C ARG A 87 9.04 3.36 -0.04
N HIS A 88 8.67 4.31 -0.90
CA HIS A 88 9.32 5.62 -0.96
C HIS A 88 8.52 6.70 -0.23
N SER A 89 9.19 7.78 0.19
CA SER A 89 8.55 8.93 0.83
C SER A 89 7.73 9.78 -0.14
N THR A 90 8.08 9.81 -1.42
CA THR A 90 7.28 10.46 -2.46
C THR A 90 6.62 9.43 -3.37
N ASP A 91 5.40 9.73 -3.82
CA ASP A 91 4.58 8.79 -4.60
C ASP A 91 4.93 8.79 -6.09
N ASP A 92 5.65 9.82 -6.56
CA ASP A 92 6.09 9.98 -7.96
C ASP A 92 7.46 9.33 -8.25
N GLN A 93 8.08 8.71 -7.24
CA GLN A 93 9.38 8.07 -7.39
C GLN A 93 9.24 6.74 -8.15
N TYR A 94 10.10 6.53 -9.15
CA TYR A 94 10.13 5.28 -9.93
C TYR A 94 10.29 4.05 -9.01
N GLY A 95 9.49 3.02 -9.25
CA GLY A 95 9.50 1.80 -8.44
C GLY A 95 8.72 1.93 -7.13
N GLN A 96 7.87 2.97 -6.99
CA GLN A 96 6.96 3.10 -5.87
C GLN A 96 6.13 1.82 -5.72
N TYR A 97 6.12 1.33 -4.48
CA TYR A 97 5.45 0.09 -4.11
C TYR A 97 4.65 0.30 -2.84
N PHE A 98 3.43 -0.21 -2.87
CA PHE A 98 2.47 -0.08 -1.81
C PHE A 98 1.94 -1.46 -1.43
N LYS A 99 1.71 -1.68 -0.12
CA LYS A 99 1.12 -2.91 0.39
C LYS A 99 0.28 -2.67 1.64
N ILE A 100 -0.80 -3.46 1.76
CA ILE A 100 -1.65 -3.55 2.94
C ILE A 100 -1.26 -4.81 3.72
N TYR A 101 -1.06 -4.69 5.02
CA TYR A 101 -0.93 -5.82 5.93
C TYR A 101 -2.12 -5.83 6.90
N GLU A 102 -3.01 -6.81 6.72
CA GLU A 102 -4.19 -7.03 7.60
C GLU A 102 -3.92 -8.05 8.71
N GLU A 103 -2.76 -8.70 8.64
CA GLU A 103 -2.27 -9.75 9.52
C GLU A 103 -0.76 -9.56 9.73
N ASP A 104 -0.23 -10.24 10.74
CA ASP A 104 1.19 -10.27 11.03
C ASP A 104 2.03 -10.68 9.82
N ALA A 105 3.10 -9.93 9.56
CA ALA A 105 4.10 -10.28 8.57
C ALA A 105 5.46 -10.55 9.25
N PRO A 106 5.93 -11.81 9.29
CA PRO A 106 7.20 -12.16 9.93
C PRO A 106 8.40 -11.64 9.12
N ASN A 107 8.15 -11.16 7.91
CA ASN A 107 9.14 -10.65 7.00
C ASN A 107 8.52 -9.55 6.12
N LEU A 108 9.30 -8.52 5.82
CA LEU A 108 8.94 -7.38 4.97
C LEU A 108 9.92 -7.16 3.81
N TRP A 109 10.68 -8.18 3.39
CA TRP A 109 11.69 -8.04 2.33
C TRP A 109 11.12 -7.50 1.02
N GLU A 110 9.86 -7.79 0.70
CA GLU A 110 9.17 -7.26 -0.47
C GLU A 110 9.03 -5.73 -0.47
N MET A 111 8.99 -5.11 0.72
CA MET A 111 8.94 -3.65 0.82
C MET A 111 10.26 -3.03 0.37
N ASP A 112 11.39 -3.71 0.54
CA ASP A 112 12.73 -3.28 0.13
C ASP A 112 13.02 -1.79 0.40
N GLY A 113 12.73 -1.37 1.63
CA GLY A 113 12.86 0.01 2.11
C GLY A 113 11.52 0.62 2.49
N LEU A 114 11.03 0.36 3.71
CA LEU A 114 9.80 0.97 4.22
C LEU A 114 10.07 2.40 4.70
N THR A 115 9.49 3.40 4.02
CA THR A 115 9.68 4.82 4.35
C THR A 115 8.42 5.50 4.88
N LYS A 116 7.21 5.05 4.52
CA LYS A 116 5.97 5.60 5.10
C LYS A 116 5.04 4.49 5.59
N LEU A 117 4.30 4.80 6.64
CA LEU A 117 3.27 3.91 7.17
C LEU A 117 2.07 4.68 7.72
N LYS A 118 0.92 4.01 7.74
CA LYS A 118 -0.29 4.49 8.41
C LYS A 118 -1.05 3.28 8.94
N ILE A 119 -1.53 3.36 10.17
CA ILE A 119 -2.32 2.30 10.79
C ILE A 119 -3.76 2.80 10.82
N ILE A 120 -4.68 2.00 10.31
CA ILE A 120 -6.10 2.33 10.18
C ILE A 120 -6.96 1.20 10.77
N PRO A 121 -8.23 1.48 11.10
CA PRO A 121 -9.15 0.43 11.53
C PRO A 121 -9.35 -0.63 10.45
N LYS A 122 -9.37 -1.90 10.84
CA LYS A 122 -9.45 -3.06 9.93
C LYS A 122 -10.71 -3.08 9.09
N GLN A 123 -11.82 -2.55 9.62
CA GLN A 123 -13.10 -2.44 8.92
C GLN A 123 -13.14 -1.35 7.84
N SER A 124 -12.11 -0.50 7.75
CA SER A 124 -12.06 0.56 6.73
C SER A 124 -11.82 -0.04 5.35
N GLU A 125 -12.32 0.62 4.30
CA GLU A 125 -12.09 0.22 2.92
C GLU A 125 -11.20 1.25 2.21
N GLU A 126 -10.05 0.81 1.70
CA GLU A 126 -9.08 1.68 1.02
C GLU A 126 -9.54 2.05 -0.38
N VAL A 127 -9.39 3.31 -0.77
CA VAL A 127 -9.58 3.74 -2.16
C VAL A 127 -8.26 3.57 -2.90
N LEU A 128 -8.21 2.60 -3.83
CA LEU A 128 -7.03 2.29 -4.63
C LEU A 128 -7.21 2.79 -6.07
N ILE A 129 -6.29 3.62 -6.55
CA ILE A 129 -6.36 4.19 -7.91
C ILE A 129 -5.14 3.85 -8.75
N ARG A 130 -5.33 3.84 -10.07
CA ARG A 130 -4.25 3.76 -11.05
C ARG A 130 -4.59 4.63 -12.25
N LEU A 131 -3.59 5.31 -12.81
CA LEU A 131 -3.74 6.04 -14.06
C LEU A 131 -3.28 5.16 -15.23
N ILE A 132 -4.11 5.07 -16.27
CA ILE A 132 -3.80 4.36 -17.51
C ILE A 132 -3.96 5.34 -18.67
N ASP A 133 -2.94 5.43 -19.52
CA ASP A 133 -3.03 6.20 -20.76
C ASP A 133 -3.79 5.40 -21.84
N LYS A 134 -4.98 5.87 -22.21
CA LYS A 134 -5.75 5.39 -23.37
C LYS A 134 -5.80 6.42 -24.51
N SER A 135 -5.08 7.54 -24.39
CA SER A 135 -5.03 8.60 -25.41
C SER A 135 -4.21 8.20 -26.65
N GLY A 136 -3.30 7.23 -26.50
CA GLY A 136 -2.37 6.82 -27.55
C GLY A 136 -1.18 7.77 -27.73
N SER A 137 -0.96 8.71 -26.81
CA SER A 137 0.11 9.71 -26.92
C SER A 137 1.51 9.14 -26.68
N ASN A 138 1.62 7.98 -26.02
CA ASN A 138 2.88 7.36 -25.57
C ASN A 138 3.72 8.29 -24.66
N LYS A 139 3.09 9.25 -23.99
CA LYS A 139 3.73 10.13 -23.01
C LYS A 139 3.52 9.59 -21.60
N LYS A 140 4.46 9.88 -20.69
CA LYS A 140 4.23 9.70 -19.26
C LYS A 140 3.28 10.77 -18.72
N PHE A 141 2.21 10.35 -18.04
CA PHE A 141 1.34 11.25 -17.28
C PHE A 141 1.32 10.84 -15.81
N CYS A 142 1.06 11.82 -14.95
CA CYS A 142 0.80 11.60 -13.54
C CYS A 142 -0.49 12.30 -13.13
N LEU A 143 -1.34 11.56 -12.42
CA LEU A 143 -2.57 12.01 -11.80
C LEU A 143 -2.25 12.41 -10.35
N TYR A 144 -2.54 13.65 -10.01
CA TYR A 144 -2.48 14.20 -8.66
C TYR A 144 -3.89 14.15 -8.07
N ALA A 145 -4.06 13.33 -7.04
CA ALA A 145 -5.30 13.13 -6.31
C ALA A 145 -5.16 13.69 -4.89
N ASN A 146 -5.82 14.82 -4.60
CA ASN A 146 -5.84 15.39 -3.24
C ASN A 146 -7.15 15.03 -2.58
N VAL A 147 -7.12 14.33 -1.45
CA VAL A 147 -8.32 13.86 -0.76
C VAL A 147 -8.75 14.83 0.33
N PHE A 148 -10.04 15.08 0.37
CA PHE A 148 -10.70 15.82 1.43
C PHE A 148 -11.62 14.85 2.18
N SER A 149 -11.12 14.38 3.32
CA SER A 149 -11.85 13.51 4.23
C SER A 149 -11.47 13.87 5.67
N PRO A 150 -12.43 13.83 6.62
CA PRO A 150 -12.12 14.00 8.04
C PRO A 150 -11.21 12.88 8.58
N ASP A 151 -11.32 11.68 7.99
CA ASP A 151 -10.62 10.47 8.45
C ASP A 151 -9.41 10.14 7.57
N ALA A 152 -9.52 10.35 6.25
CA ALA A 152 -8.46 10.03 5.31
C ALA A 152 -7.61 11.26 4.96
N GLN A 153 -6.64 11.62 5.81
CA GLN A 153 -5.46 12.31 5.30
C GLN A 153 -4.54 11.28 4.63
N ALA A 154 -4.84 10.94 3.38
CA ALA A 154 -3.77 10.68 2.42
C ALA A 154 -3.57 12.00 1.67
N SER A 155 -2.66 12.79 2.20
CA SER A 155 -2.18 14.03 1.62
C SER A 155 -1.59 13.75 0.23
N ASN A 156 -2.12 14.43 -0.80
CA ASN A 156 -1.62 14.54 -2.17
C ASN A 156 -0.98 13.26 -2.74
N VAL A 157 -1.81 12.39 -3.30
CA VAL A 157 -1.39 11.12 -3.90
C VAL A 157 -1.07 11.33 -5.36
N VAL A 158 0.04 10.76 -5.82
CA VAL A 158 0.44 10.81 -7.23
C VAL A 158 0.40 9.40 -7.81
N ALA A 159 -0.36 9.19 -8.88
CA ALA A 159 -0.42 7.94 -9.64
C ALA A 159 0.04 8.19 -11.08
N CYS A 160 1.13 7.56 -11.49
CA CYS A 160 1.72 7.73 -12.81
C CYS A 160 1.46 6.52 -13.71
N THR A 161 1.48 6.74 -15.03
CA THR A 161 1.25 5.69 -16.04
C THR A 161 2.32 4.60 -16.06
N ASP A 162 3.47 4.82 -15.42
CA ASP A 162 4.59 3.90 -15.27
C ASP A 162 4.70 3.27 -13.86
N ASP A 163 3.69 3.49 -13.00
CA ASP A 163 3.64 2.85 -11.69
C ASP A 163 3.45 1.32 -11.82
N LEU A 164 4.05 0.58 -10.88
CA LEU A 164 3.95 -0.89 -10.86
C LEU A 164 2.60 -1.40 -10.33
N GLY A 165 1.77 -0.53 -9.76
CA GLY A 165 0.54 -0.91 -9.07
C GLY A 165 -0.41 0.24 -8.80
N TYR A 166 -1.36 -0.01 -7.91
CA TYR A 166 -2.32 1.00 -7.43
C TYR A 166 -1.70 1.86 -6.33
N GLN A 167 -2.13 3.11 -6.26
CA GLN A 167 -1.82 4.04 -5.19
C GLN A 167 -3.02 4.18 -4.25
N VAL A 168 -2.77 4.34 -2.95
CA VAL A 168 -3.85 4.54 -1.97
C VAL A 168 -4.17 6.00 -1.84
N VAL A 169 -5.38 6.36 -2.23
CA VAL A 169 -5.94 7.71 -2.17
C VAL A 169 -6.47 8.03 -0.79
N GLY A 170 -7.04 7.04 -0.10
CA GLY A 170 -7.59 7.22 1.22
C GLY A 170 -8.30 5.96 1.69
N TYR A 171 -9.18 6.09 2.67
CA TYR A 171 -10.06 5.03 3.11
C TYR A 171 -11.41 5.59 3.57
N ILE A 172 -12.42 4.73 3.59
CA ILE A 172 -13.77 5.03 4.06
C ILE A 172 -14.15 4.00 5.12
N VAL A 173 -14.53 4.44 6.31
CA VAL A 173 -14.81 3.55 7.44
C VAL A 173 -16.20 2.94 7.35
N ASN A 174 -17.24 3.77 7.17
CA ASN A 174 -18.62 3.28 7.20
C ASN A 174 -19.20 3.15 5.79
N SER A 175 -20.07 2.16 5.61
CA SER A 175 -20.87 2.04 4.40
C SER A 175 -21.83 3.23 4.27
N GLY A 176 -21.91 3.79 3.07
CA GLY A 176 -22.70 4.98 2.74
C GLY A 176 -21.91 6.28 2.82
N ASP A 177 -20.77 6.30 3.54
CA ASP A 177 -19.92 7.49 3.62
C ASP A 177 -19.25 7.77 2.27
N LYS A 178 -19.07 9.07 1.99
CA LYS A 178 -18.40 9.58 0.79
C LYS A 178 -17.14 10.34 1.18
N ILE A 179 -16.11 10.24 0.35
CA ILE A 179 -14.96 11.15 0.37
C ILE A 179 -14.79 11.76 -1.01
N VAL A 180 -14.30 13.00 -1.07
CA VAL A 180 -14.08 13.71 -2.33
C VAL A 180 -12.59 13.87 -2.58
N SER A 181 -12.18 13.78 -3.84
CA SER A 181 -10.82 14.09 -4.25
C SER A 181 -10.80 15.01 -5.45
N SER A 182 -9.91 16.01 -5.43
CA SER A 182 -9.56 16.75 -6.64
C SER A 182 -8.64 15.90 -7.50
N LEU A 183 -8.91 15.84 -8.81
CA LEU A 183 -8.11 15.14 -9.81
C LEU A 183 -7.45 16.15 -10.73
N GLN A 184 -6.14 16.03 -10.94
CA GLN A 184 -5.38 16.85 -11.89
C GLN A 184 -4.35 15.98 -12.59
N VAL A 185 -4.40 15.89 -13.92
CA VAL A 185 -3.41 15.14 -14.72
C VAL A 185 -2.40 16.11 -15.31
N ARG A 186 -1.12 15.75 -15.19
CA ARG A 186 0.01 16.52 -15.70
C ARG A 186 0.83 15.68 -16.67
N ASN A 187 1.32 16.31 -17.74
CA ASN A 187 2.37 15.73 -18.57
C ASN A 187 3.67 15.64 -17.75
N ALA A 188 4.13 14.42 -17.50
CA ALA A 188 5.32 14.12 -16.72
C ALA A 188 6.46 13.55 -17.59
N GLN A 189 6.32 13.62 -18.92
CA GLN A 189 7.34 13.16 -19.85
C GLN A 189 8.52 14.14 -19.90
N ILE A 190 9.62 13.79 -19.25
CA ILE A 190 10.87 14.56 -19.35
C ILE A 190 11.29 14.63 -20.83
N GLY A 191 11.61 15.85 -21.28
CA GLY A 191 12.03 16.13 -22.66
C GLY A 191 10.90 16.48 -23.63
N ASP A 192 9.63 16.35 -23.22
CA ASP A 192 8.49 16.84 -23.99
C ASP A 192 8.38 18.37 -23.90
N PRO A 193 8.06 19.10 -24.98
CA PRO A 193 7.91 20.56 -24.94
C PRO A 193 6.84 21.04 -23.95
N ASP A 194 5.81 20.23 -23.72
CA ASP A 194 4.71 20.53 -22.80
C ASP A 194 4.94 19.89 -21.42
N TYR A 195 6.19 19.50 -21.11
CA TYR A 195 6.53 18.93 -19.81
C TYR A 195 6.05 19.84 -18.68
N GLY A 196 5.33 19.23 -17.75
CA GLY A 196 4.86 19.89 -16.57
C GLY A 196 3.58 20.69 -16.74
N THR A 197 2.93 20.64 -17.91
CA THR A 197 1.61 21.24 -18.12
C THR A 197 0.51 20.34 -17.58
N PHE A 198 -0.50 20.95 -16.95
CA PHE A 198 -1.74 20.26 -16.61
C PHE A 198 -2.61 20.14 -17.86
N ILE A 199 -3.21 18.97 -18.05
CA ILE A 199 -4.11 18.70 -19.18
C ILE A 199 -5.56 18.58 -18.75
N ASN A 200 -5.83 18.53 -17.43
CA ASN A 200 -7.17 18.65 -16.89
C ASN A 200 -7.18 19.05 -15.41
N SER A 201 -8.38 19.34 -14.93
CA SER A 201 -8.69 19.47 -13.51
C SER A 201 -10.15 19.08 -13.29
N GLY A 202 -10.44 18.44 -12.16
CA GLY A 202 -11.79 18.07 -11.78
C GLY A 202 -11.85 17.51 -10.37
N ASN A 203 -12.96 16.84 -10.06
CA ASN A 203 -13.09 16.09 -8.83
C ASN A 203 -13.88 14.79 -9.03
N VAL A 204 -13.78 13.92 -8.04
CA VAL A 204 -14.50 12.66 -8.00
C VAL A 204 -14.92 12.38 -6.56
N PHE A 205 -16.10 11.78 -6.40
CA PHE A 205 -16.61 11.31 -5.13
C PHE A 205 -16.50 9.79 -5.08
N TYR A 206 -15.78 9.28 -4.09
CA TYR A 206 -15.73 7.87 -3.77
C TYR A 206 -16.77 7.56 -2.71
N VAL A 207 -17.43 6.41 -2.81
CA VAL A 207 -18.45 5.95 -1.85
C VAL A 207 -18.19 4.50 -1.47
N ASN A 208 -18.32 4.20 -0.18
CA ASN A 208 -18.31 2.82 0.30
C ASN A 208 -19.73 2.26 0.19
N GLN A 209 -19.93 1.24 -0.66
CA GLN A 209 -21.20 0.54 -0.82
C GLN A 209 -21.03 -0.90 -0.32
N ASN A 210 -21.37 -1.14 0.94
CA ASN A 210 -21.30 -2.47 1.56
C ASN A 210 -19.92 -3.13 1.49
N ARG A 211 -18.87 -2.38 1.83
CA ARG A 211 -17.47 -2.78 1.79
C ARG A 211 -16.80 -2.78 0.41
N ASP A 212 -17.50 -2.28 -0.61
CA ASP A 212 -16.94 -2.05 -1.93
C ASP A 212 -16.86 -0.56 -2.25
N ILE A 213 -15.64 -0.07 -2.50
CA ILE A 213 -15.43 1.30 -2.98
C ILE A 213 -15.90 1.42 -4.43
N ASN A 214 -16.75 2.42 -4.66
CA ASN A 214 -17.30 2.80 -5.96
C ASN A 214 -17.16 4.30 -6.20
N ILE A 215 -17.40 4.75 -7.44
CA ILE A 215 -17.60 6.16 -7.77
C ILE A 215 -19.08 6.52 -7.59
N ALA A 216 -19.38 7.63 -6.92
CA ALA A 216 -20.73 8.12 -6.79
C ALA A 216 -21.24 8.65 -8.15
N THR A 217 -22.40 8.14 -8.61
CA THR A 217 -22.97 8.41 -9.93
C THR A 217 -24.20 9.31 -9.91
N ASP A 218 -24.53 9.90 -8.75
CA ASP A 218 -25.54 10.95 -8.67
C ASP A 218 -25.09 12.18 -9.47
N HIS A 219 -26.07 12.87 -10.09
CA HIS A 219 -25.82 13.94 -11.07
C HIS A 219 -24.78 14.94 -10.58
N ASP A 220 -24.91 15.41 -9.33
CA ASP A 220 -24.02 16.41 -8.74
C ASP A 220 -22.57 15.89 -8.52
N SER A 221 -22.36 14.58 -8.37
CA SER A 221 -21.03 13.99 -8.11
C SER A 221 -20.15 13.87 -9.36
N LEU A 222 -20.73 13.88 -10.56
CA LEU A 222 -19.98 13.74 -11.81
C LEU A 222 -19.88 15.04 -12.61
N VAL A 223 -20.59 16.10 -12.22
CA VAL A 223 -20.59 17.41 -12.92
C VAL A 223 -19.17 17.95 -13.13
N ASN A 224 -18.26 17.71 -12.20
CA ASN A 224 -16.89 18.21 -12.23
C ASN A 224 -15.84 17.13 -12.56
N PHE A 225 -16.27 15.96 -13.04
CA PHE A 225 -15.32 14.93 -13.47
C PHE A 225 -14.59 15.39 -14.75
N PRO A 226 -13.26 15.19 -14.88
CA PRO A 226 -12.51 15.62 -16.06
C PRO A 226 -13.05 15.01 -17.38
N GLN A 227 -13.37 15.84 -18.37
CA GLN A 227 -14.01 15.39 -19.62
C GLN A 227 -13.10 14.54 -20.53
N ASN A 228 -11.78 14.72 -20.42
CA ASN A 228 -10.77 13.91 -21.12
C ASN A 228 -10.34 12.67 -20.31
N MET A 229 -11.17 12.25 -19.35
CA MET A 229 -10.97 11.04 -18.58
C MET A 229 -12.22 10.17 -18.58
N ASP A 230 -12.01 8.89 -18.31
CA ASP A 230 -13.03 7.91 -17.98
C ASP A 230 -12.56 7.09 -16.77
N TYR A 231 -13.41 6.28 -16.18
CA TYR A 231 -13.03 5.40 -15.07
C TYR A 231 -13.67 4.01 -15.17
N GLU A 232 -13.03 3.03 -14.57
CA GLU A 232 -13.54 1.67 -14.44
C GLU A 232 -13.36 1.17 -13.01
N VAL A 233 -14.43 0.69 -12.39
CA VAL A 233 -14.37 0.03 -11.09
C VAL A 233 -14.01 -1.43 -11.31
N ILE A 234 -12.79 -1.81 -10.91
CA ILE A 234 -12.22 -3.16 -11.11
C ILE A 234 -12.68 -4.13 -10.00
N GLY A 235 -13.10 -3.60 -8.85
CA GLY A 235 -13.45 -4.37 -7.66
C GLY A 235 -12.26 -4.62 -6.72
N ASN A 236 -12.54 -5.11 -5.51
CA ASN A 236 -11.60 -5.10 -4.38
C ASN A 236 -11.06 -3.68 -4.12
N ASN A 237 -11.97 -2.71 -4.12
CA ASN A 237 -11.72 -1.29 -3.92
C ASN A 237 -10.75 -0.61 -4.91
N ARG A 238 -10.55 -1.21 -6.09
CA ARG A 238 -9.66 -0.70 -7.16
C ARG A 238 -10.44 0.02 -8.25
N ILE A 239 -9.92 1.18 -8.64
CA ILE A 239 -10.44 2.04 -9.69
C ILE A 239 -9.33 2.36 -10.68
N ASP A 240 -9.57 2.08 -11.95
CA ASP A 240 -8.70 2.53 -13.03
C ASP A 240 -9.24 3.86 -13.57
N PHE A 241 -8.40 4.89 -13.59
CA PHE A 241 -8.67 6.11 -14.31
C PHE A 241 -8.01 6.06 -15.68
N HIS A 242 -8.80 6.24 -16.73
CA HIS A 242 -8.39 6.20 -18.11
C HIS A 242 -8.24 7.63 -18.63
N LEU A 243 -7.02 8.04 -19.01
CA LEU A 243 -6.84 9.27 -19.79
C LEU A 243 -7.25 8.99 -21.24
N THR A 244 -8.34 9.57 -21.72
CA THR A 244 -8.89 9.29 -23.05
C THR A 244 -8.37 10.23 -24.13
N SER A 245 -7.86 11.40 -23.73
CA SER A 245 -7.20 12.36 -24.61
C SER A 245 -6.08 13.08 -23.88
N SER A 246 -4.95 13.29 -24.56
CA SER A 246 -3.83 14.10 -24.05
C SER A 246 -4.03 15.60 -24.25
N GLU A 247 -5.09 15.99 -24.95
CA GLU A 247 -5.42 17.40 -25.18
C GLU A 247 -5.97 18.06 -23.91
N PRO A 248 -5.59 19.32 -23.61
CA PRO A 248 -6.11 20.04 -22.47
C PRO A 248 -7.63 20.17 -22.48
N SER A 249 -8.27 19.84 -21.36
CA SER A 249 -9.71 19.97 -21.14
C SER A 249 -9.96 20.41 -19.70
N PHE A 250 -10.57 21.59 -19.54
CA PHE A 250 -10.89 22.17 -18.25
C PHE A 250 -12.39 22.46 -18.19
N PRO A 251 -13.04 22.28 -17.02
CA PRO A 251 -14.43 22.71 -16.84
C PRO A 251 -14.55 24.22 -17.12
N GLU A 252 -15.65 24.63 -17.76
CA GLU A 252 -16.00 26.04 -17.99
C GLU A 252 -16.36 26.79 -16.69
#